data_AF-A0A661K7Q0-F1
#
_entry.id   AF-A0A661K7Q0-F1
#
_cell.length_a   1.000
_cell.length_b   1.000
_cell.length_c   1.000
_cell.angle_alpha   90.00
_cell.angle_beta   90.00
_cell.angle_gamma   90.00
#
_symmetry.space_group_name_H-M   'P 1'
#
loop_
_entity.id
_entity.type
_entity.pdbx_description
1 polymer ?
#
loop_
_entity_poly.entity_id
_entity_poly.type
_entity_poly.pdbx_seq_one_letter_code
_entity_poly.pdbx_strand_id
1 'polypeptide(L)'
;MSWDEALEIVVNKLTECKNVSGPETAIFMQGSPKGLENPLLHRFATSFGSPNVVPTGSVCFAPRWAASLVTTGFYPHSDLKQPPELLLVWGSNHLSTSADGILAPEVSSTIREGSKVILIDPFGRNLAKRSELWLRIKPGTDLLLAIGMIKVIKVEFLVVADLFMTPTAQMADIVLPVATHFKFDDLGFYGLPFGKILARPKIVDPPGECKSDVKIINELAKRLKLEDVF
;
A
#
# COMPACT_ATOMS: atom_id res chain seq x y z
N MET A 1 -33.10 27.19 14.26
CA MET A 1 -31.63 27.30 14.18
C MET A 1 -31.26 27.68 12.76
N SER A 2 -30.62 28.82 12.58
CA SER A 2 -30.05 29.27 11.30
C SER A 2 -28.66 28.67 11.06
N TRP A 3 -28.14 28.83 9.85
CA TRP A 3 -26.76 28.47 9.54
C TRP A 3 -25.75 29.26 10.37
N ASP A 4 -25.96 30.55 10.55
CA ASP A 4 -25.08 31.41 11.34
C ASP A 4 -25.07 30.97 12.81
N GLU A 5 -26.23 30.66 13.38
CA GLU A 5 -26.34 30.12 14.75
C GLU A 5 -25.57 28.81 14.90
N ALA A 6 -25.67 27.90 13.93
CA ALA A 6 -24.96 26.62 13.96
C ALA A 6 -23.44 26.80 13.83
N LEU A 7 -22.98 27.69 12.94
CA LEU A 7 -21.56 27.97 12.75
C LEU A 7 -20.94 28.61 13.99
N GLU A 8 -21.64 29.56 14.63
CA GLU A 8 -21.19 30.18 15.88
C GLU A 8 -21.02 29.15 17.00
N ILE A 9 -21.93 28.18 17.13
CA ILE A 9 -21.79 27.09 18.11
C ILE A 9 -20.51 26.29 17.85
N VAL A 10 -20.22 25.95 16.59
CA VAL A 10 -19.02 25.19 16.21
C VAL A 10 -17.74 25.99 16.49
N VAL A 11 -17.71 27.27 16.10
CA VAL A 11 -16.57 28.17 16.35
C VAL A 11 -16.29 28.30 17.84
N ASN A 12 -17.32 28.50 18.66
CA ASN A 12 -17.18 28.61 20.11
C ASN A 12 -16.60 27.33 20.71
N LYS A 13 -17.08 26.14 20.29
CA LYS A 13 -16.57 24.86 20.77
C LYS A 13 -15.15 24.55 20.32
N LEU A 14 -14.80 24.87 19.07
CA LEU A 14 -13.43 24.73 18.58
C LEU A 14 -12.46 25.68 19.30
N THR A 15 -12.91 26.89 19.60
CA THR A 15 -12.13 27.89 20.35
C THR A 15 -11.91 27.45 21.80
N GLU A 16 -12.97 26.98 22.46
CA GLU A 16 -12.89 26.40 23.81
C GLU A 16 -11.91 25.23 23.85
N CYS A 17 -12.05 24.27 22.92
CA CYS A 17 -11.14 23.12 22.77
C CYS A 17 -9.68 23.57 22.63
N LYS A 18 -9.42 24.54 21.74
CA LYS A 18 -8.09 25.09 21.51
C LYS A 18 -7.48 25.74 22.75
N ASN A 19 -8.28 26.46 23.53
CA ASN A 19 -7.82 27.18 24.71
C ASN A 19 -7.61 26.28 25.93
N VAL A 20 -8.44 25.24 26.09
CA VAL A 20 -8.40 24.36 27.27
C VAL A 20 -7.40 23.22 27.08
N SER A 21 -7.39 22.59 25.91
CA SER A 21 -6.71 21.31 25.69
C SER A 21 -5.67 21.34 24.57
N GLY A 22 -5.51 22.48 23.88
CA GLY A 22 -4.64 22.61 22.72
C GLY A 22 -5.32 22.19 21.41
N PRO A 23 -4.97 22.82 20.27
CA PRO A 23 -5.60 22.56 18.98
C PRO A 23 -5.41 21.12 18.48
N GLU A 24 -4.35 20.43 18.92
CA GLU A 24 -4.07 19.03 18.60
C GLU A 24 -5.15 18.06 19.09
N THR A 25 -6.00 18.44 20.05
CA THR A 25 -7.08 17.57 20.53
C THR A 25 -8.30 17.53 19.60
N ALA A 26 -8.38 18.46 18.64
CA ALA A 26 -9.43 18.45 17.63
C ALA A 26 -9.09 17.49 16.48
N ILE A 27 -10.01 16.57 16.18
CA ILE A 27 -9.89 15.60 15.08
C ILE A 27 -10.87 16.00 13.97
N PHE A 28 -10.36 16.07 12.74
CA PHE A 28 -11.14 16.39 11.55
C PHE A 28 -11.26 15.15 10.66
N MET A 29 -12.46 14.58 10.58
CA MET A 29 -12.72 13.35 9.81
C MET A 29 -13.47 13.68 8.52
N GLN A 30 -13.11 12.99 7.44
CA GLN A 30 -13.75 13.18 6.14
C GLN A 30 -14.11 11.86 5.46
N GLY A 31 -15.32 11.82 4.90
CA GLY A 31 -15.71 10.84 3.90
C GLY A 31 -15.03 11.08 2.54
N SER A 32 -15.33 10.24 1.55
CA SER A 32 -14.72 10.33 0.22
C SER A 32 -15.06 11.68 -0.45
N PRO A 33 -14.07 12.56 -0.68
CA PRO A 33 -14.30 13.84 -1.33
C PRO A 33 -14.75 13.65 -2.80
N LYS A 34 -15.46 14.64 -3.36
CA LYS A 34 -15.86 14.68 -4.78
C LYS A 34 -15.16 15.79 -5.56
N GLY A 35 -14.35 16.60 -4.89
CA GLY A 35 -13.55 17.68 -5.45
C GLY A 35 -12.45 18.11 -4.47
N LEU A 36 -12.44 19.40 -4.13
CA LEU A 36 -11.37 20.04 -3.35
C LEU A 36 -11.55 19.94 -1.83
N GLU A 37 -12.52 19.18 -1.34
CA GLU A 37 -12.86 19.17 0.09
C GLU A 37 -11.69 18.62 0.93
N ASN A 38 -10.94 17.64 0.42
CA ASN A 38 -9.78 17.08 1.13
C ASN A 38 -8.64 18.11 1.31
N PRO A 39 -8.10 18.76 0.26
CA PRO A 39 -7.09 19.80 0.45
C PRO A 39 -7.61 21.00 1.27
N LEU A 40 -8.91 21.34 1.16
CA LEU A 40 -9.51 22.39 1.99
C LEU A 40 -9.55 22.01 3.47
N LEU A 41 -9.91 20.76 3.80
CA LEU A 41 -9.94 20.27 5.18
C LEU A 41 -8.53 20.23 5.79
N HIS A 42 -7.54 19.75 5.03
CA HIS A 42 -6.14 19.78 5.47
C HIS A 42 -5.66 21.20 5.73
N ARG A 43 -6.00 22.14 4.84
CA ARG A 43 -5.68 23.56 5.03
C ARG A 43 -6.35 24.13 6.27
N PHE A 44 -7.63 23.83 6.47
CA PHE A 44 -8.38 24.28 7.65
C PHE A 44 -7.78 23.76 8.95
N ALA A 45 -7.53 22.44 9.05
CA ALA A 45 -6.94 21.83 10.23
C ALA A 45 -5.54 22.38 10.53
N THR A 46 -4.70 22.53 9.50
CA THR A 46 -3.36 23.12 9.63
C THR A 46 -3.44 24.56 10.13
N SER A 47 -4.33 25.39 9.57
CA SER A 47 -4.55 26.77 10.03
C SER A 47 -5.13 26.84 11.44
N PHE A 48 -5.96 25.88 11.83
CA PHE A 48 -6.48 25.75 13.19
C PHE A 48 -5.35 25.40 14.20
N GLY A 49 -4.34 24.66 13.73
CA GLY A 49 -3.20 24.17 14.51
C GLY A 49 -3.28 22.68 14.84
N SER A 50 -4.22 21.93 14.26
CA SER A 50 -4.35 20.49 14.50
C SER A 50 -3.63 19.69 13.41
N PRO A 51 -2.79 18.70 13.77
CA PRO A 51 -2.26 17.73 12.82
C PRO A 51 -3.24 16.59 12.50
N ASN A 52 -4.37 16.52 13.21
CA ASN A 52 -5.23 15.33 13.25
C ASN A 52 -6.34 15.40 12.20
N VAL A 53 -5.95 15.10 10.95
CA VAL A 53 -6.89 14.88 9.85
C VAL A 53 -6.97 13.39 9.53
N VAL A 54 -8.17 12.84 9.56
CA VAL A 54 -8.43 11.43 9.23
C VAL A 54 -9.20 11.36 7.91
N PRO A 55 -8.51 11.27 6.77
CA PRO A 55 -9.15 11.11 5.47
C PRO A 55 -9.62 9.65 5.28
N THR A 56 -10.54 9.45 4.34
CA THR A 56 -11.02 8.10 3.97
C THR A 56 -9.90 7.17 3.46
N GLY A 57 -8.80 7.75 2.95
CA GLY A 57 -7.67 7.01 2.39
C GLY A 57 -7.06 5.98 3.33
N SER A 58 -7.16 6.18 4.65
CA SER A 58 -6.62 5.25 5.66
C SER A 58 -7.24 3.85 5.60
N VAL A 59 -8.47 3.73 5.10
CA VAL A 59 -9.21 2.47 5.04
C VAL A 59 -9.15 1.82 3.66
N CYS A 60 -9.18 2.60 2.58
CA CYS A 60 -9.34 2.06 1.22
C CYS A 60 -8.04 2.01 0.38
N PHE A 61 -7.25 3.08 0.40
CA PHE A 61 -6.18 3.30 -0.58
C PHE A 61 -4.78 3.23 0.03
N ALA A 62 -4.58 3.84 1.20
CA ALA A 62 -3.27 3.99 1.81
C ALA A 62 -2.57 2.66 2.12
N PRO A 63 -3.24 1.60 2.64
CA PRO A 63 -2.58 0.33 2.89
C PRO A 63 -2.05 -0.32 1.61
N ARG A 64 -2.83 -0.28 0.52
CA ARG A 64 -2.42 -0.82 -0.78
C ARG A 64 -1.30 0.01 -1.39
N TRP A 65 -1.42 1.33 -1.36
CA TRP A 65 -0.39 2.23 -1.88
C TRP A 65 0.95 2.04 -1.17
N ALA A 66 0.94 1.98 0.16
CA ALA A 66 2.14 1.73 0.96
C ALA A 66 2.75 0.36 0.65
N ALA A 67 1.94 -0.70 0.58
CA ALA A 67 2.43 -2.04 0.25
C ALA A 67 3.04 -2.09 -1.16
N SER A 68 2.40 -1.46 -2.15
CA SER A 68 2.91 -1.41 -3.52
C SER A 68 4.22 -0.63 -3.63
N LEU A 69 4.35 0.49 -2.93
CA LEU A 69 5.62 1.23 -2.91
C LEU A 69 6.77 0.40 -2.35
N VAL A 70 6.53 -0.34 -1.27
CA VAL A 70 7.54 -1.20 -0.66
C VAL A 70 7.87 -2.41 -1.54
N THR A 71 6.87 -2.99 -2.21
CA THR A 71 7.03 -4.24 -2.98
C THR A 71 7.54 -4.00 -4.40
N THR A 72 7.03 -2.98 -5.08
CA THR A 72 7.28 -2.74 -6.51
C THR A 72 7.90 -1.37 -6.81
N GLY A 73 8.07 -0.50 -5.82
CA GLY A 73 8.65 0.85 -6.01
C GLY A 73 7.69 1.88 -6.62
N PHE A 74 6.51 1.45 -7.07
CA PHE A 74 5.43 2.31 -7.60
C PHE A 74 4.06 1.67 -7.30
N TYR A 75 2.97 2.35 -7.61
CA TYR A 75 1.60 1.83 -7.48
C TYR A 75 1.14 1.20 -8.82
N PRO A 76 1.19 -0.13 -8.99
CA PRO A 76 0.84 -0.77 -10.25
C PRO A 76 -0.68 -0.75 -10.45
N HIS A 77 -1.08 -0.54 -11.71
CA HIS A 77 -2.45 -0.72 -12.17
C HIS A 77 -2.48 -1.89 -13.15
N SER A 78 -3.56 -2.68 -13.11
CA SER A 78 -3.78 -3.76 -14.07
C SER A 78 -4.02 -3.17 -15.47
N ASP A 79 -3.28 -3.64 -16.48
CA ASP A 79 -3.58 -3.33 -17.86
C ASP A 79 -4.68 -4.27 -18.37
N LEU A 80 -5.91 -3.76 -18.45
CA LEU A 80 -7.04 -4.49 -19.00
C LEU A 80 -7.31 -4.16 -20.47
N LYS A 81 -6.57 -3.22 -21.07
CA LYS A 81 -6.66 -2.90 -22.50
C LYS A 81 -6.03 -4.00 -23.35
N GLN A 82 -5.07 -4.73 -22.77
CA GLN A 82 -4.54 -5.99 -23.29
C GLN A 82 -5.07 -7.12 -22.41
N PRO A 83 -6.17 -7.80 -22.80
CA PRO A 83 -6.79 -8.83 -21.96
C PRO A 83 -5.79 -9.94 -21.61
N PRO A 84 -5.57 -10.23 -20.32
CA PRO A 84 -4.72 -11.35 -19.93
C PRO A 84 -5.42 -12.68 -20.22
N GLU A 85 -4.67 -13.78 -20.36
CA GLU A 85 -5.27 -15.12 -20.43
C GLU A 85 -6.03 -15.47 -19.14
N LEU A 86 -5.56 -14.94 -18.01
CA LEU A 86 -6.11 -15.18 -16.67
C LEU A 86 -6.23 -13.87 -15.89
N LEU A 87 -7.44 -13.60 -15.43
CA LEU A 87 -7.76 -12.55 -14.47
C LEU A 87 -7.94 -13.17 -13.07
N LEU A 88 -6.93 -13.00 -12.21
CA LEU A 88 -7.03 -13.36 -10.79
C LEU A 88 -7.63 -12.19 -10.01
N VAL A 89 -8.85 -12.36 -9.51
CA VAL A 89 -9.54 -11.35 -8.71
C VAL A 89 -9.54 -11.76 -7.24
N TRP A 90 -8.91 -10.94 -6.39
CA TRP A 90 -8.76 -11.20 -4.96
C TRP A 90 -9.49 -10.14 -4.12
N GLY A 91 -10.49 -10.57 -3.35
CA GLY A 91 -11.21 -9.73 -2.38
C GLY A 91 -11.87 -8.49 -2.98
N SER A 92 -12.14 -8.50 -4.28
CA SER A 92 -12.57 -7.33 -5.05
C SER A 92 -13.82 -7.62 -5.86
N ASN A 93 -14.79 -6.70 -5.84
CA ASN A 93 -16.06 -6.86 -6.55
C ASN A 93 -16.13 -5.97 -7.81
N HIS A 94 -15.17 -6.14 -8.73
CA HIS A 94 -14.98 -5.26 -9.88
C HIS A 94 -16.18 -5.09 -10.81
N LEU A 95 -17.17 -6.00 -10.79
CA LEU A 95 -18.40 -5.86 -11.56
C LEU A 95 -19.46 -4.96 -10.89
N SER A 96 -19.27 -4.55 -9.64
CA SER A 96 -20.17 -3.62 -8.94
C SER A 96 -19.46 -2.41 -8.35
N THR A 97 -18.14 -2.47 -8.24
CA THR A 97 -17.30 -1.39 -7.72
C THR A 97 -16.22 -1.06 -8.72
N SER A 98 -15.87 0.22 -8.84
CA SER A 98 -14.81 0.69 -9.73
C SER A 98 -13.64 1.27 -8.94
N ALA A 99 -13.14 0.48 -7.99
CA ALA A 99 -12.02 0.87 -7.14
C ALA A 99 -10.74 0.97 -7.97
N ASP A 100 -9.87 1.91 -7.60
CA ASP A 100 -8.51 2.04 -8.14
C ASP A 100 -8.43 2.18 -9.67
N GLY A 101 -9.43 2.83 -10.27
CA GLY A 101 -9.48 3.07 -11.71
C GLY A 101 -9.82 1.83 -12.55
N ILE A 102 -10.04 0.66 -11.93
CA ILE A 102 -10.48 -0.56 -12.63
C ILE A 102 -11.99 -0.50 -12.79
N LEU A 103 -12.47 -0.24 -14.01
CA LEU A 103 -13.89 -0.04 -14.25
C LEU A 103 -14.61 -1.36 -14.56
N ALA A 104 -15.87 -1.47 -14.11
CA ALA A 104 -16.71 -2.65 -14.37
C ALA A 104 -16.89 -2.97 -15.87
N PRO A 105 -17.02 -1.98 -16.78
CA PRO A 105 -17.07 -2.24 -18.22
C PRO A 105 -15.78 -2.84 -18.77
N GLU A 106 -14.60 -2.42 -18.29
CA GLU A 106 -13.32 -2.94 -18.74
C GLU A 106 -13.19 -4.42 -18.35
N VAL A 107 -13.42 -4.73 -17.09
CA VAL A 107 -13.43 -6.10 -16.57
C VAL A 107 -14.44 -6.97 -17.33
N SER A 108 -15.63 -6.42 -17.61
CA SER A 108 -16.64 -7.13 -18.40
C SER A 108 -16.19 -7.39 -19.83
N SER A 109 -15.45 -6.48 -20.46
CA SER A 109 -14.89 -6.67 -21.81
C SER A 109 -13.80 -7.74 -21.80
N THR A 110 -12.85 -7.64 -20.89
CA THR A 110 -11.78 -8.64 -20.68
C THR A 110 -12.34 -10.06 -20.55
N ILE A 111 -13.40 -10.25 -19.75
CA ILE A 111 -14.07 -11.56 -19.60
C ILE A 111 -14.73 -12.02 -20.92
N ARG A 112 -15.38 -11.11 -21.66
CA ARG A 112 -16.02 -11.45 -22.95
C ARG A 112 -15.01 -11.80 -24.04
N GLU A 113 -13.83 -11.19 -23.99
CA GLU A 113 -12.73 -11.43 -24.92
C GLU A 113 -11.99 -12.75 -24.66
N GLY A 114 -12.39 -13.47 -23.60
CA GLY A 114 -11.98 -14.86 -23.35
C GLY A 114 -11.07 -15.06 -22.14
N SER A 115 -10.75 -14.00 -21.39
CA SER A 115 -9.96 -14.13 -20.17
C SER A 115 -10.64 -15.06 -19.17
N LYS A 116 -9.90 -16.06 -18.71
CA LYS A 116 -10.32 -16.92 -17.60
C LYS A 116 -10.37 -16.11 -16.32
N VAL A 117 -11.27 -16.46 -15.41
CA VAL A 117 -11.39 -15.75 -14.12
C VAL A 117 -11.23 -16.73 -12.98
N ILE A 118 -10.30 -16.44 -12.08
CA ILE A 118 -10.21 -17.06 -10.75
C ILE A 118 -10.62 -16.01 -9.73
N LEU A 119 -11.58 -16.34 -8.87
CA LEU A 119 -12.07 -15.47 -7.81
C LEU A 119 -11.65 -16.00 -6.44
N ILE A 120 -10.95 -15.20 -5.65
CA ILE A 120 -10.67 -15.45 -4.24
C ILE A 120 -11.53 -14.48 -3.42
N ASP A 121 -12.64 -14.97 -2.87
CA ASP A 121 -13.60 -14.16 -2.10
C ASP A 121 -14.54 -15.07 -1.28
N PRO A 122 -14.84 -14.76 0.00
CA PRO A 122 -15.73 -15.60 0.81
C PRO A 122 -17.20 -15.58 0.35
N PHE A 123 -17.66 -14.48 -0.23
CA PHE A 123 -19.07 -14.21 -0.52
C PHE A 123 -19.46 -14.40 -1.99
N GLY A 124 -18.51 -14.23 -2.92
CA GLY A 124 -18.66 -14.54 -4.35
C GLY A 124 -19.95 -14.04 -4.99
N ARG A 125 -19.98 -12.75 -5.33
CA ARG A 125 -21.15 -12.07 -5.93
C ARG A 125 -21.25 -12.36 -7.43
N ASN A 126 -21.55 -11.33 -8.23
CA ASN A 126 -21.76 -11.45 -9.68
C ASN A 126 -20.58 -12.08 -10.43
N LEU A 127 -19.37 -11.91 -9.91
CA LEU A 127 -18.15 -12.44 -10.52
C LEU A 127 -17.97 -13.95 -10.30
N ALA A 128 -18.53 -14.54 -9.23
CA ALA A 128 -18.43 -15.97 -8.98
C ALA A 128 -19.12 -16.81 -10.06
N LYS A 129 -20.23 -16.31 -10.62
CA LYS A 129 -20.93 -16.96 -11.75
C LYS A 129 -20.14 -16.90 -13.06
N ARG A 130 -19.11 -16.05 -13.12
CA ARG A 130 -18.26 -15.85 -14.30
C ARG A 130 -16.84 -16.37 -14.08
N SER A 131 -16.56 -16.98 -12.92
CA SER A 131 -15.25 -17.55 -12.60
C SER A 131 -15.20 -19.03 -12.91
N GLU A 132 -14.09 -19.47 -13.52
CA GLU A 132 -13.75 -20.88 -13.73
C GLU A 132 -13.45 -21.55 -12.38
N LEU A 133 -12.85 -20.81 -11.45
CA LEU A 133 -12.62 -21.25 -10.07
C LEU A 133 -12.98 -20.15 -9.08
N TRP A 134 -13.80 -20.49 -8.11
CA TRP A 134 -14.13 -19.62 -6.98
C TRP A 134 -13.62 -20.22 -5.67
N LEU A 135 -12.55 -19.64 -5.13
CA LEU A 135 -11.94 -19.99 -3.85
C LEU A 135 -12.62 -19.23 -2.72
N ARG A 136 -13.44 -19.96 -1.96
CA ARG A 136 -14.17 -19.46 -0.78
C ARG A 136 -13.31 -19.56 0.48
N ILE A 137 -12.33 -18.68 0.59
CA ILE A 137 -11.45 -18.63 1.77
C ILE A 137 -12.24 -18.25 3.03
N LYS A 138 -11.71 -18.63 4.20
CA LYS A 138 -12.21 -18.12 5.48
C LYS A 138 -11.79 -16.65 5.61
N PRO A 139 -12.67 -15.73 6.02
CA PRO A 139 -12.28 -14.33 6.23
C PRO A 139 -11.05 -14.22 7.14
N GLY A 140 -10.06 -13.45 6.71
CA GLY A 140 -8.79 -13.25 7.44
C GLY A 140 -7.71 -14.30 7.17
N THR A 141 -7.91 -15.25 6.24
CA THR A 141 -6.88 -16.26 5.88
C THR A 141 -6.18 -16.00 4.55
N ASP A 142 -6.30 -14.79 4.00
CA ASP A 142 -5.71 -14.39 2.73
C ASP A 142 -4.19 -14.59 2.70
N LEU A 143 -3.50 -14.19 3.77
CA LEU A 143 -2.04 -14.31 3.88
C LEU A 143 -1.59 -15.78 3.80
N LEU A 144 -2.31 -16.70 4.44
CA LEU A 144 -1.99 -18.13 4.40
C LEU A 144 -2.14 -18.69 2.98
N LEU A 145 -3.18 -18.27 2.25
CA LEU A 145 -3.35 -18.66 0.86
C LEU A 145 -2.24 -18.08 -0.01
N ALA A 146 -1.89 -16.79 0.15
CA ALA A 146 -0.84 -16.16 -0.65
C ALA A 146 0.51 -16.85 -0.46
N ILE A 147 0.88 -17.13 0.78
CA ILE A 147 2.07 -17.92 1.15
C ILE A 147 2.02 -19.32 0.53
N GLY A 148 0.89 -20.02 0.64
CA GLY A 148 0.70 -21.34 0.01
C GLY A 148 0.85 -21.31 -1.52
N MET A 149 0.29 -20.28 -2.17
CA MET A 149 0.42 -20.07 -3.60
C MET A 149 1.87 -19.81 -4.01
N ILE A 150 2.61 -18.97 -3.28
CA ILE A 150 4.04 -18.73 -3.51
C ILE A 150 4.82 -20.06 -3.47
N LYS A 151 4.51 -20.92 -2.50
CA LYS A 151 5.13 -22.26 -2.39
C LYS A 151 4.82 -23.15 -3.61
N VAL A 152 3.56 -23.17 -4.05
CA VAL A 152 3.08 -24.07 -5.11
C VAL A 152 3.45 -23.60 -6.51
N ILE A 153 3.47 -22.28 -6.74
CA ILE A 153 3.87 -21.66 -8.01
C ILE A 153 5.34 -21.98 -8.35
N LYS A 154 6.09 -22.62 -7.42
CA LYS A 154 7.46 -23.10 -7.61
C LYS A 154 8.34 -21.97 -8.14
N VAL A 155 8.72 -21.09 -7.23
CA VAL A 155 10.01 -20.44 -7.40
C VAL A 155 11.07 -21.55 -7.25
N GLU A 156 11.85 -21.79 -8.31
CA GLU A 156 12.92 -22.81 -8.27
C GLU A 156 13.97 -22.47 -7.20
N PHE A 157 14.08 -21.19 -6.88
CA PHE A 157 14.98 -20.65 -5.88
C PHE A 157 14.42 -19.34 -5.31
N LEU A 158 14.22 -19.28 -4.00
CA LEU A 158 13.70 -18.13 -3.27
C LEU A 158 14.78 -17.57 -2.34
N VAL A 159 15.16 -16.31 -2.58
CA VAL A 159 16.02 -15.53 -1.68
C VAL A 159 15.19 -14.43 -1.05
N VAL A 160 15.20 -14.33 0.28
CA VAL A 160 14.49 -13.28 1.02
C VAL A 160 15.50 -12.43 1.77
N ALA A 161 15.56 -11.13 1.47
CA ALA A 161 16.31 -10.15 2.24
C ALA A 161 15.37 -9.48 3.24
N ASP A 162 15.58 -9.67 4.54
CA ASP A 162 14.64 -9.21 5.58
C ASP A 162 15.37 -8.84 6.88
N LEU A 163 14.73 -7.98 7.67
CA LEU A 163 15.16 -7.59 9.03
C LEU A 163 14.83 -8.68 10.05
N PHE A 164 13.76 -9.44 9.82
CA PHE A 164 13.27 -10.46 10.74
C PHE A 164 13.00 -11.77 10.02
N MET A 165 12.96 -12.87 10.79
CA MET A 165 12.52 -14.17 10.29
C MET A 165 10.99 -14.20 10.15
N THR A 166 10.48 -13.56 9.10
CA THR A 166 9.06 -13.53 8.75
C THR A 166 8.57 -14.88 8.23
N PRO A 167 7.25 -15.16 8.21
CA PRO A 167 6.72 -16.38 7.61
C PRO A 167 7.19 -16.61 6.16
N THR A 168 7.41 -15.53 5.39
CA THR A 168 7.98 -15.59 4.04
C THR A 168 9.47 -15.96 4.09
N ALA A 169 10.27 -15.34 4.98
CA ALA A 169 11.67 -15.68 5.16
C ALA A 169 11.87 -17.15 5.60
N GLN A 170 10.97 -17.69 6.43
CA GLN A 170 11.00 -19.10 6.84
C GLN A 170 10.81 -20.08 5.69
N MET A 171 10.32 -19.61 4.54
CA MET A 171 10.11 -20.42 3.34
C MET A 171 11.21 -20.25 2.30
N ALA A 172 12.14 -19.31 2.49
CA ALA A 172 13.20 -19.03 1.55
C ALA A 172 14.27 -20.13 1.57
N ASP A 173 14.87 -20.39 0.41
CA ASP A 173 16.06 -21.24 0.31
C ASP A 173 17.27 -20.54 0.96
N ILE A 174 17.34 -19.21 0.82
CA ILE A 174 18.34 -18.37 1.48
C ILE A 174 17.68 -17.13 2.07
N VAL A 175 18.00 -16.83 3.32
CA VAL A 175 17.68 -15.54 3.95
C VAL A 175 18.93 -14.67 4.02
N LEU A 176 18.87 -13.47 3.46
CA LEU A 176 19.91 -12.46 3.56
C LEU A 176 19.56 -11.48 4.69
N PRO A 177 20.32 -11.44 5.80
CA PRO A 177 19.98 -10.57 6.92
C PRO A 177 20.25 -9.11 6.56
N VAL A 178 19.20 -8.29 6.59
CA VAL A 178 19.26 -6.86 6.24
C VAL A 178 19.55 -6.02 7.48
N ALA A 179 20.32 -4.94 7.30
CA ALA A 179 20.50 -3.91 8.30
C ALA A 179 19.34 -2.90 8.24
N THR A 180 18.81 -2.46 9.39
CA THR A 180 17.84 -1.36 9.39
C THR A 180 18.50 -0.03 8.99
N HIS A 181 17.71 0.90 8.46
CA HIS A 181 18.15 2.17 7.87
C HIS A 181 18.91 3.12 8.82
N PHE A 182 18.94 2.84 10.12
CA PHE A 182 19.77 3.57 11.08
C PHE A 182 21.23 3.07 11.14
N LYS A 183 21.55 2.00 10.41
CA LYS A 183 22.81 1.25 10.58
C LYS A 183 23.80 1.36 9.42
N PHE A 184 23.49 2.21 8.44
CA PHE A 184 24.33 2.50 7.28
C PHE A 184 24.05 3.92 6.77
N ASP A 185 25.01 4.48 6.04
CA ASP A 185 24.85 5.76 5.36
C ASP A 185 24.06 5.57 4.06
N ASP A 186 23.09 6.45 3.82
CA ASP A 186 22.19 6.36 2.67
C ASP A 186 21.79 7.75 2.14
N LEU A 187 21.41 7.82 0.87
CA LEU A 187 20.86 9.01 0.22
C LEU A 187 19.49 8.66 -0.34
N GLY A 188 18.45 9.39 0.04
CA GLY A 188 17.09 9.05 -0.39
C GLY A 188 16.09 10.19 -0.37
N PHE A 189 14.99 9.94 -1.07
CA PHE A 189 13.84 10.84 -1.16
C PHE A 189 12.91 10.74 0.07
N TYR A 190 12.96 9.60 0.79
CA TYR A 190 12.30 9.32 2.09
C TYR A 190 10.86 9.83 2.25
N GLY A 191 10.07 9.79 1.17
CA GLY A 191 8.65 10.16 1.21
C GLY A 191 8.37 11.65 1.42
N LEU A 192 9.37 12.53 1.27
CA LEU A 192 9.16 13.98 1.27
C LEU A 192 8.64 14.45 -0.10
N PRO A 193 7.95 15.59 -0.20
CA PRO A 193 7.51 16.12 -1.49
C PRO A 193 8.66 16.35 -2.48
N PHE A 194 8.36 16.22 -3.79
CA PHE A 194 9.28 16.21 -4.93
C PHE A 194 10.42 17.25 -4.86
N GLY A 195 11.64 16.81 -5.19
CA GLY A 195 12.82 17.68 -5.38
C GLY A 195 13.86 17.73 -4.26
N LYS A 196 13.74 16.92 -3.19
CA LYS A 196 14.74 16.87 -2.10
C LYS A 196 15.37 15.49 -1.98
N ILE A 197 16.70 15.44 -2.09
CA ILE A 197 17.51 14.27 -1.71
C ILE A 197 18.09 14.58 -0.34
N LEU A 198 17.88 13.68 0.62
CA LEU A 198 18.43 13.81 1.96
C LEU A 198 19.50 12.74 2.19
N ALA A 199 20.55 13.15 2.90
CA ALA A 199 21.48 12.20 3.49
C ALA A 199 20.90 11.68 4.80
N ARG A 200 20.96 10.35 4.97
CA ARG A 200 20.73 9.66 6.23
C ARG A 200 22.05 9.11 6.73
N PRO A 201 22.71 9.80 7.66
CA PRO A 201 23.94 9.28 8.24
C PRO A 201 23.64 8.07 9.12
N LYS A 202 24.59 7.13 9.15
CA LYS A 202 24.60 6.00 10.06
C LYS A 202 24.59 6.48 11.51
N ILE A 203 23.76 5.84 12.34
CA ILE A 203 23.63 6.16 13.77
C ILE A 203 24.33 5.10 14.64
N VAL A 204 24.29 3.83 14.23
CA VAL A 204 24.87 2.71 14.99
C VAL A 204 25.37 1.61 14.06
N ASP A 205 26.26 0.73 14.54
CA ASP A 205 26.74 -0.40 13.76
C ASP A 205 25.65 -1.47 13.51
N PRO A 206 25.64 -2.11 12.31
CA PRO A 206 24.80 -3.27 12.04
C PRO A 206 25.17 -4.45 12.96
N PRO A 207 24.18 -5.23 13.43
CA PRO A 207 24.46 -6.41 14.24
C PRO A 207 24.98 -7.54 13.34
N GLY A 208 26.01 -8.26 13.80
CA GLY A 208 26.56 -9.40 13.06
C GLY A 208 27.00 -9.03 11.65
N GLU A 209 26.57 -9.82 10.67
CA GLU A 209 26.94 -9.68 9.25
C GLU A 209 25.86 -8.99 8.40
N CYS A 210 24.89 -8.32 9.04
CA CYS A 210 23.81 -7.62 8.33
C CYS A 210 24.36 -6.57 7.36
N LYS A 211 23.79 -6.51 6.15
CA LYS A 211 24.13 -5.52 5.11
C LYS A 211 22.89 -4.72 4.71
N SER A 212 23.07 -3.50 4.20
CA SER A 212 21.96 -2.76 3.59
C SER A 212 21.51 -3.43 2.29
N ASP A 213 20.24 -3.23 1.91
CA ASP A 213 19.71 -3.72 0.63
C ASP A 213 20.56 -3.25 -0.56
N VAL A 214 20.97 -1.97 -0.55
CA VAL A 214 21.84 -1.38 -1.58
C VAL A 214 23.17 -2.13 -1.66
N LYS A 215 23.79 -2.45 -0.52
CA LYS A 215 25.05 -3.19 -0.49
C LYS A 215 24.86 -4.62 -1.00
N ILE A 216 23.76 -5.29 -0.63
CA ILE A 216 23.43 -6.63 -1.12
C ILE A 216 23.29 -6.62 -2.64
N ILE A 217 22.50 -5.69 -3.18
CA ILE A 217 22.27 -5.54 -4.63
C ILE A 217 23.60 -5.28 -5.36
N ASN A 218 24.44 -4.37 -4.86
CA ASN A 218 25.74 -4.06 -5.47
C ASN A 218 26.70 -5.27 -5.45
N GLU A 219 26.71 -6.05 -4.37
CA GLU A 219 27.55 -7.25 -4.29
C GLU A 219 27.06 -8.37 -5.22
N LEU A 220 25.74 -8.47 -5.45
CA LEU A 220 25.16 -9.36 -6.44
C LEU A 220 25.48 -8.90 -7.87
N ALA A 221 25.30 -7.61 -8.18
CA ALA A 221 25.60 -7.04 -9.48
C ALA A 221 27.06 -7.28 -9.90
N LYS A 222 28.01 -7.06 -8.99
CA LYS A 222 29.44 -7.38 -9.21
C LYS A 222 29.67 -8.87 -9.48
N ARG A 223 29.04 -9.76 -8.73
CA ARG A 223 29.19 -11.22 -8.93
C ARG A 223 28.56 -11.69 -10.24
N LEU A 224 27.52 -11.01 -10.68
CA LEU A 224 26.86 -11.23 -11.97
C LEU A 224 27.59 -10.55 -13.14
N LYS A 225 28.67 -9.81 -12.87
CA LYS A 225 29.44 -9.05 -13.86
C LYS A 225 28.61 -8.00 -14.61
N LEU A 226 27.80 -7.26 -13.86
CA LEU A 226 26.92 -6.20 -14.37
C LEU A 226 27.53 -4.79 -14.16
N GLU A 227 28.85 -4.69 -14.01
CA GLU A 227 29.51 -3.42 -13.65
C GLU A 227 29.40 -2.34 -14.73
N ASP A 228 29.09 -2.69 -15.98
CA ASP A 228 28.95 -1.72 -17.06
C ASP A 228 27.64 -0.90 -16.99
N VAL A 229 26.68 -1.37 -16.19
CA VAL A 229 25.34 -0.75 -16.02
C VAL A 229 25.03 -0.35 -14.58
N PHE A 230 25.98 -0.53 -13.65
CA PHE A 230 25.85 -0.24 -12.21
C PHE A 230 26.96 0.67 -11.69
#